data_AF-A0A3R9IJA0-F1
#
_entry.id   AF-A0A3R9IJA0-F1
#
_cell.length_a   1.000
_cell.length_b   1.000
_cell.length_c   1.000
_cell.angle_alpha   90.00
_cell.angle_beta   90.00
_cell.angle_gamma   90.00
#
_symmetry.space_group_name_H-M   'P 1'
#
loop_
_entity.id
_entity.type
_entity.pdbx_description
1 polymer ?
#
loop_
_entity_poly.entity_id
_entity_poly.type
_entity_poly.pdbx_seq_one_letter_code
_entity_poly.pdbx_strand_id
1 'polypeptide(L)'
;MISLEKERLELLSDIHKLGYESLRYSIFNDHRPREWETRIEYNPELEVYEVYSTMDRASTNGKDSYQNFQEARIRFIEILENVVFINRYYVDEGIGAEYPSPLWDKTDD
;
A
#
# COMPACT_ATOMS: atom_id res chain seq x y z
N MET A 1 -25.04 1.98 1.15
CA MET A 1 -24.50 0.69 0.67
C MET A 1 -23.06 0.95 0.30
N ILE A 2 -22.10 0.42 1.05
CA ILE A 2 -20.68 0.47 0.68
C ILE A 2 -20.54 -0.29 -0.63
N SER A 3 -19.90 0.30 -1.63
CA SER A 3 -19.59 -0.38 -2.88
C SER A 3 -18.08 -0.60 -2.91
N LEU A 4 -17.64 -1.66 -2.24
CA LEU A 4 -16.22 -2.05 -2.19
C LEU A 4 -15.62 -2.19 -3.60
N GLU A 5 -16.45 -2.54 -4.60
CA GLU A 5 -16.01 -2.57 -6.01
C GLU A 5 -15.71 -1.17 -6.56
N LYS A 6 -16.56 -0.18 -6.29
CA LYS A 6 -16.31 1.21 -6.71
C LYS A 6 -15.05 1.75 -6.04
N GLU A 7 -14.90 1.49 -4.74
CA GLU A 7 -13.75 1.92 -3.93
C GLU A 7 -12.45 1.24 -4.41
N ARG A 8 -12.52 -0.05 -4.74
CA ARG A 8 -11.43 -0.79 -5.37
C ARG A 8 -11.01 -0.16 -6.69
N LEU A 9 -11.97 0.16 -7.57
CA LEU A 9 -11.69 0.80 -8.85
C LEU A 9 -11.08 2.20 -8.69
N GLU A 10 -11.50 2.94 -7.67
CA GLU A 10 -10.92 4.26 -7.33
C GLU A 10 -9.44 4.12 -6.97
N LEU A 11 -9.09 3.20 -6.07
CA LEU A 11 -7.70 2.92 -5.70
C LEU A 11 -6.85 2.44 -6.89
N LEU A 12 -7.38 1.52 -7.70
CA LEU A 12 -6.68 1.05 -8.91
C LEU A 12 -6.45 2.20 -9.89
N SER A 13 -7.38 3.16 -9.99
CA SER A 13 -7.21 4.37 -10.81
C SER A 13 -6.05 5.23 -10.33
N ASP A 14 -5.90 5.40 -9.02
CA ASP A 14 -4.80 6.20 -8.46
C ASP A 14 -3.46 5.51 -8.62
N ILE A 15 -3.39 4.21 -8.34
CA ILE A 15 -2.19 3.40 -8.54
C ILE A 15 -1.72 3.51 -9.99
N HIS A 16 -2.65 3.40 -10.95
CA HIS A 16 -2.33 3.56 -12.36
C HIS A 16 -1.82 4.96 -12.71
N LYS A 17 -2.47 6.02 -12.20
CA LYS A 17 -2.03 7.41 -12.44
C LYS A 17 -0.64 7.69 -11.86
N LEU A 18 -0.29 7.03 -10.76
CA LEU A 18 1.01 7.16 -10.10
C LEU A 18 2.09 6.24 -10.69
N GLY A 19 1.71 5.28 -11.54
CA GLY A 19 2.64 4.28 -12.09
C GLY A 19 3.07 3.23 -11.06
N TYR A 20 2.24 2.94 -10.06
CA TYR A 20 2.58 2.10 -8.90
C TYR A 20 2.20 0.62 -9.08
N GLU A 21 1.93 0.18 -10.30
CA GLU A 21 1.43 -1.17 -10.58
C GLU A 21 2.42 -2.28 -10.21
N SER A 22 3.72 -1.99 -10.19
CA SER A 22 4.75 -2.95 -9.80
C SER A 22 4.95 -3.06 -8.28
N LEU A 23 4.30 -2.22 -7.49
CA LEU A 23 4.34 -2.32 -6.03
C LEU A 23 3.54 -3.53 -5.55
N ARG A 24 3.93 -4.06 -4.38
CA ARG A 24 3.19 -5.13 -3.71
C ARG A 24 2.06 -4.54 -2.88
N TYR A 25 0.83 -4.70 -3.36
CA TYR A 25 -0.35 -4.24 -2.65
C TYR A 25 -1.56 -5.17 -2.78
N SER A 26 -2.49 -5.03 -1.84
CA SER A 26 -3.77 -5.75 -1.83
C SER A 26 -4.91 -4.80 -1.45
N ILE A 27 -6.01 -4.89 -2.19
CA ILE A 27 -7.24 -4.11 -1.97
C ILE A 27 -8.39 -5.09 -1.80
N PHE A 28 -8.95 -5.16 -0.58
CA PHE A 28 -10.09 -6.01 -0.22
C PHE A 28 -9.93 -7.46 -0.72
N ASN A 29 -8.81 -8.10 -0.36
CA ASN A 29 -8.39 -9.36 -0.98
C ASN A 29 -8.10 -10.45 0.05
N ASP A 30 -8.45 -11.70 -0.25
CA ASP A 30 -8.40 -12.83 0.70
C ASP A 30 -7.21 -13.78 0.49
N HIS A 31 -6.13 -13.32 -0.17
CA HIS A 31 -4.90 -14.12 -0.18
C HIS A 31 -4.06 -13.90 1.08
N ARG A 32 -3.25 -14.91 1.42
CA ARG A 32 -2.25 -14.81 2.48
C ARG A 32 -1.32 -13.61 2.20
N PRO A 33 -1.10 -12.71 3.17
CA PRO A 33 -0.27 -11.54 2.96
C PRO A 33 1.15 -11.92 2.53
N ARG A 34 1.69 -11.20 1.55
CA ARG A 34 3.08 -11.36 1.10
C ARG A 34 4.01 -10.47 1.94
N GLU A 35 5.30 -10.75 1.97
CA GLU A 35 6.27 -9.83 2.57
C GLU A 35 6.34 -8.51 1.80
N TRP A 36 6.49 -7.39 2.53
CA TRP A 36 6.56 -6.03 1.98
C TRP A 36 5.31 -5.60 1.21
N GLU A 37 4.14 -6.05 1.66
CA GLU A 37 2.86 -5.77 1.01
C GLU A 37 2.08 -4.73 1.80
N THR A 38 1.61 -3.68 1.10
CA THR A 38 0.69 -2.68 1.64
C THR A 38 -0.75 -3.11 1.39
N ARG A 39 -1.59 -3.10 2.42
CA ARG A 39 -2.94 -3.63 2.36
C ARG A 39 -3.95 -2.61 2.82
N ILE A 40 -5.12 -2.64 2.18
CA ILE A 40 -6.35 -2.01 2.65
C ILE A 40 -7.46 -3.05 2.64
N GLU A 41 -8.04 -3.30 3.82
CA GLU A 41 -9.13 -4.25 4.03
C GLU A 41 -10.35 -3.55 4.61
N TYR A 42 -11.53 -4.12 4.41
CA TYR A 42 -12.74 -3.70 5.12
C TYR A 42 -13.10 -4.76 6.16
N ASN A 43 -13.14 -4.37 7.43
CA ASN A 43 -13.55 -5.22 8.53
C ASN A 43 -15.08 -5.07 8.75
N PRO A 44 -15.90 -6.06 8.37
CA PRO A 44 -17.35 -5.96 8.47
C PRO A 44 -17.87 -6.06 9.91
N GLU A 45 -17.10 -6.61 10.85
CA GLU A 45 -17.51 -6.73 12.25
C GLU A 45 -17.39 -5.38 12.98
N LEU A 46 -16.36 -4.61 12.65
CA LEU A 46 -16.08 -3.30 13.24
C LEU A 46 -16.53 -2.13 12.37
N GLU A 47 -16.96 -2.41 11.14
CA GLU A 47 -17.34 -1.43 10.11
C GLU A 47 -16.24 -0.37 9.85
N VAL A 48 -14.98 -0.82 9.79
CA VAL A 48 -13.80 0.04 9.53
C VAL A 48 -12.94 -0.48 8.39
N TYR A 49 -12.26 0.44 7.73
CA TYR A 49 -11.16 0.15 6.82
C TYR A 49 -9.87 0.00 7.63
N GLU A 50 -9.11 -1.05 7.39
CA GLU A 50 -7.82 -1.31 8.02
C GLU A 50 -6.70 -1.19 6.98
N VAL A 51 -5.72 -0.33 7.23
CA VAL A 51 -4.56 -0.09 6.35
C VAL A 51 -3.28 -0.46 7.06
N TYR A 52 -2.43 -1.28 6.43
CA TYR A 52 -1.17 -1.74 7.05
C TYR A 52 -0.17 -2.30 6.05
N SER A 53 1.10 -2.35 6.46
CA SER A 53 2.19 -3.03 5.75
C SER A 53 2.59 -4.32 6.46
N THR A 54 2.87 -5.39 5.71
CA THR A 54 3.15 -6.72 6.30
C THR A 54 4.48 -6.84 7.02
N MET A 55 5.43 -5.93 6.80
CA MET A 55 6.69 -5.89 7.56
C MET A 55 6.68 -4.95 8.78
N ASP A 56 5.57 -4.26 9.09
CA ASP A 56 5.51 -3.42 10.30
C ASP A 56 5.34 -4.25 11.60
N ARG A 57 6.11 -5.34 11.71
CA ARG A 57 6.29 -6.15 12.92
C ARG A 57 7.20 -5.46 13.94
N ALA A 58 7.75 -4.29 13.63
CA ALA A 58 8.59 -3.51 14.54
C ALA A 58 7.79 -2.56 15.45
N SER A 59 6.51 -2.31 15.15
CA SER A 59 5.67 -1.42 15.97
C SER A 59 4.56 -2.21 16.64
N THR A 60 4.48 -2.11 17.95
CA THR A 60 3.41 -2.68 18.80
C THR A 60 2.00 -2.10 18.51
N ASN A 61 1.84 -1.33 17.43
CA ASN A 61 0.61 -0.75 16.88
C ASN A 61 0.64 -1.03 15.37
N GLY A 62 -0.09 -2.00 14.82
CA GLY A 62 -1.55 -2.05 14.85
C GLY A 62 -2.04 -1.37 13.58
N LYS A 63 -2.80 -2.10 12.75
CA LYS A 63 -3.36 -1.59 11.50
C LYS A 63 -4.04 -0.23 11.72
N ASP A 64 -3.80 0.74 10.84
CA ASP A 64 -4.48 2.03 10.89
C ASP A 64 -5.97 1.80 10.54
N SER A 65 -6.88 2.17 11.45
CA SER A 65 -8.31 1.90 11.29
C SER A 65 -9.09 3.19 11.04
N TYR A 66 -9.93 3.19 10.01
CA TYR A 66 -10.68 4.37 9.57
C TYR A 66 -12.16 4.03 9.36
N GLN A 67 -13.05 4.93 9.78
CA GLN A 67 -14.49 4.82 9.46
C GLN A 67 -14.78 5.27 8.02
N ASN A 68 -13.92 6.12 7.46
CA ASN A 68 -14.10 6.73 6.15
C ASN A 68 -13.13 6.13 5.12
N PHE A 69 -13.67 5.67 3.99
CA PHE A 69 -12.86 5.15 2.88
C PHE A 69 -11.82 6.14 2.38
N GLN A 70 -12.14 7.43 2.28
CA GLN A 70 -11.23 8.45 1.75
C GLN A 70 -10.01 8.65 2.64
N GLU A 71 -10.17 8.56 3.96
CA GLU A 71 -9.03 8.61 4.90
C GLU A 71 -8.15 7.36 4.76
N ALA A 72 -8.75 6.18 4.68
CA ALA A 72 -8.04 4.93 4.45
C ALA A 72 -7.30 4.91 3.10
N ARG A 73 -7.95 5.44 2.05
CA ARG A 73 -7.38 5.59 0.70
C ARG A 73 -6.17 6.51 0.72
N ILE A 74 -6.27 7.68 1.34
CA ILE A 74 -5.12 8.61 1.49
C ILE A 74 -3.97 7.89 2.18
N ARG A 75 -4.25 7.25 3.32
CA ARG A 75 -3.21 6.52 4.07
C ARG A 75 -2.55 5.42 3.25
N PHE A 76 -3.35 4.65 2.52
CA PHE A 76 -2.87 3.57 1.68
C PHE A 76 -1.92 4.08 0.58
N ILE A 77 -2.29 5.18 -0.10
CA ILE A 77 -1.43 5.81 -1.11
C ILE A 77 -0.15 6.40 -0.50
N GLU A 78 -0.24 7.08 0.64
CA GLU A 78 0.94 7.60 1.36
C GLU A 78 1.94 6.49 1.70
N ILE A 79 1.46 5.30 2.08
CA ILE A 79 2.36 4.16 2.34
C ILE A 79 3.04 3.71 1.05
N LEU A 80 2.32 3.62 -0.07
CA LEU A 80 2.91 3.27 -1.37
C LEU A 80 3.97 4.28 -1.83
N GLU A 81 3.70 5.58 -1.66
CA GLU A 81 4.66 6.65 -1.94
C GLU A 81 5.94 6.49 -1.09
N ASN A 82 5.77 6.21 0.20
CA ASN A 82 6.89 5.95 1.12
C ASN A 82 7.70 4.71 0.73
N VAL A 83 7.04 3.64 0.28
CA VAL A 83 7.71 2.43 -0.23
C VAL A 83 8.61 2.78 -1.43
N VAL A 84 8.12 3.61 -2.36
CA VAL A 84 8.93 4.11 -3.49
C VAL A 84 10.10 4.95 -3.02
N PHE A 85 9.86 5.90 -2.12
CA PHE A 85 10.90 6.76 -1.58
C PHE A 85 12.02 5.97 -0.89
N ILE A 86 11.67 5.05 0.01
CA ILE A 86 12.64 4.27 0.80
C ILE A 86 13.45 3.33 -0.10
N ASN A 87 12.81 2.63 -1.03
CA ASN A 87 13.53 1.68 -1.89
C ASN A 87 14.43 2.40 -2.90
N ARG A 88 14.04 3.59 -3.40
CA ARG A 88 14.95 4.45 -4.19
C ARG A 88 16.16 4.89 -3.37
N TYR A 89 15.93 5.34 -2.14
CA TYR A 89 17.01 5.70 -1.21
C TYR A 89 17.94 4.51 -0.95
N TYR A 90 17.42 3.29 -0.74
CA TYR A 90 18.25 2.11 -0.58
C TYR A 90 19.11 1.84 -1.80
N VAL A 91 18.53 1.84 -3.00
CA VAL A 91 19.30 1.64 -4.24
C VAL A 91 20.39 2.71 -4.41
N ASP A 92 20.07 3.98 -4.14
CA ASP A 92 21.02 5.10 -4.22
C ASP A 92 22.20 4.93 -3.26
N GLU A 93 21.96 4.43 -2.05
CA GLU A 93 22.99 4.16 -1.04
C GLU A 93 23.71 2.81 -1.25
N GLY A 94 23.41 2.08 -2.33
CA GLY A 94 23.96 0.75 -2.60
C GLY A 94 23.46 -0.34 -1.63
N ILE A 95 22.35 -0.10 -0.95
CA ILE A 95 21.64 -1.02 -0.07
C ILE A 95 20.66 -1.85 -0.92
N GLY A 96 20.44 -3.11 -0.55
CA GLY A 96 19.44 -3.96 -1.21
C GLY A 96 18.02 -3.45 -0.96
N ALA A 97 17.25 -3.26 -2.04
CA ALA A 97 15.81 -2.99 -1.97
C ALA A 97 15.04 -4.16 -1.33
N GLU A 98 13.87 -3.84 -0.77
CA GLU A 98 12.97 -4.79 -0.09
C GLU A 98 12.50 -5.92 -1.03
N TYR A 99 12.27 -5.59 -2.30
CA TYR A 99 11.95 -6.52 -3.37
C TYR A 99 12.32 -5.93 -4.74
N PRO A 100 12.43 -6.70 -5.83
CA PRO A 100 12.69 -6.14 -7.15
C PRO A 100 11.48 -5.35 -7.69
N SER A 101 11.69 -4.13 -8.19
CA SER A 101 10.70 -3.31 -8.88
C SER A 101 11.39 -2.33 -9.83
N PRO A 102 10.81 -2.04 -11.01
CA PRO A 102 11.34 -1.00 -11.91
C PRO A 102 11.24 0.43 -11.34
N LEU A 103 10.51 0.62 -10.23
CA LEU A 103 10.30 1.95 -9.64
C LEU A 103 11.48 2.45 -8.81
N TRP A 104 12.43 1.58 -8.46
CA TRP A 104 13.57 1.96 -7.61
C TRP A 104 14.69 2.62 -8.38
N ASP A 105 14.86 2.20 -9.63
CA ASP A 105 15.84 2.79 -10.52
C ASP A 105 15.38 4.21 -10.86
N LYS A 106 16.30 5.17 -10.78
CA LYS A 106 16.06 6.48 -11.37
C LYS A 106 15.92 6.25 -12.87
N THR A 107 14.73 6.46 -13.41
CA THR A 107 14.63 6.87 -14.81
C THR A 107 15.27 8.25 -14.85
N ASP A 108 16.49 8.35 -15.38
CA ASP A 108 17.05 9.64 -15.78
C ASP A 108 15.98 10.39 -16.60
N ASP A 109 15.61 11.60 -16.17
CA ASP A 109 14.91 12.57 -17.02
C ASP A 109 15.95 13.30 -17.87
#